data_AF-A0A7S0ED76-F1
#
_entry.id   AF-A0A7S0ED76-F1
#
_cell.length_a   1.000
_cell.length_b   1.000
_cell.length_c   1.000
_cell.angle_alpha   90.00
_cell.angle_beta   90.00
_cell.angle_gamma   90.00
#
_symmetry.space_group_name_H-M   'P 1'
#
loop_
_entity.id
_entity.type
_entity.pdbx_description
1 polymer ?
#
loop_
_entity_poly.entity_id
_entity_poly.type
_entity_poly.pdbx_seq_one_letter_code
_entity_poly.pdbx_strand_id
1 'polypeptide(L)'
;GMSESEKCVDGPTLRPSLAEFADPFAYFRSVRPLVEQFGIARIIPPPGWKPPFALDSDSLRLRTTTQRISDLQATDDVSQACFLQGLREFLNAIGQPLTKMPLLGGKDIDLFRLYHAVTDMGGYHQVTQEKKWNEVTG
;
A
#
# COMPACT_ATOMS: atom_id res chain seq x y z
N GLY A 1 11.62 -23.81 -17.63
CA GLY A 1 10.44 -23.15 -18.21
C GLY A 1 9.78 -22.37 -17.11
N MET A 2 9.79 -21.04 -17.19
CA MET A 2 9.16 -20.19 -16.19
C MET A 2 7.65 -20.28 -16.34
N SER A 3 7.00 -20.55 -15.22
CA SER A 3 5.55 -20.67 -15.04
C SER A 3 4.80 -19.46 -15.59
N GLU A 4 3.76 -19.73 -16.37
CA GLU A 4 2.72 -18.76 -16.70
C GLU A 4 2.15 -18.20 -15.40
N SER A 5 2.44 -16.93 -15.13
CA SER A 5 1.79 -16.17 -14.08
C SER A 5 0.28 -16.20 -14.33
N GLU A 6 -0.49 -16.75 -13.40
CA GLU A 6 -1.96 -16.76 -13.45
C GLU A 6 -2.45 -15.33 -13.72
N LYS A 7 -3.03 -15.11 -14.89
CA LYS A 7 -3.59 -13.83 -15.29
C LYS A 7 -4.86 -13.61 -14.49
N CYS A 8 -4.95 -12.49 -13.77
CA CYS A 8 -6.20 -12.04 -13.16
C CYS A 8 -7.31 -11.99 -14.22
N VAL A 9 -8.52 -12.41 -13.84
CA VAL A 9 -9.69 -12.33 -14.71
C VAL A 9 -10.03 -10.85 -14.90
N ASP A 10 -10.08 -10.41 -16.16
CA ASP A 10 -10.48 -9.04 -16.51
C ASP A 10 -11.92 -8.75 -16.07
N GLY A 11 -12.13 -7.57 -15.47
CA GLY A 11 -13.46 -7.09 -15.11
C GLY A 11 -14.33 -6.76 -16.34
N PRO A 12 -15.67 -6.77 -16.22
CA PRO A 12 -16.57 -6.51 -17.32
C PRO A 12 -16.42 -5.09 -17.86
N THR A 13 -16.47 -4.96 -19.19
CA THR A 13 -16.50 -3.67 -19.88
C THR A 13 -17.93 -3.35 -20.33
N LEU A 14 -18.47 -2.25 -19.83
CA LEU A 14 -19.84 -1.80 -20.06
C LEU A 14 -19.88 -0.65 -21.07
N ARG A 15 -20.86 -0.68 -21.97
CA ARG A 15 -21.07 0.33 -23.03
C ARG A 15 -22.53 0.81 -22.99
N PRO A 16 -22.91 1.68 -22.06
CA PRO A 16 -24.27 2.22 -21.99
C PRO A 16 -24.64 2.97 -23.26
N SER A 17 -25.91 2.87 -23.64
CA SER A 17 -26.52 3.77 -24.61
C SER A 17 -26.63 5.20 -24.05
N LEU A 18 -26.91 6.18 -24.90
CA LEU A 18 -27.08 7.56 -24.47
C LEU A 18 -28.25 7.74 -23.48
N ALA A 19 -29.32 6.95 -23.63
CA ALA A 19 -30.46 6.95 -22.73
C ALA A 19 -30.12 6.35 -21.36
N GLU A 20 -29.36 5.26 -21.32
CA GLU A 20 -28.89 4.65 -20.08
C GLU A 20 -27.83 5.51 -19.38
N PHE A 21 -26.99 6.21 -20.15
CA PHE A 21 -25.98 7.11 -19.62
C PHE A 21 -26.57 8.42 -19.05
N ALA A 22 -27.82 8.75 -19.38
CA ALA A 22 -28.50 9.93 -18.85
C ALA A 22 -28.81 9.80 -17.35
N ASP A 23 -29.07 8.60 -16.85
CA ASP A 23 -29.21 8.31 -15.40
C ASP A 23 -28.18 7.23 -14.97
N PRO A 24 -26.97 7.66 -14.57
CA PRO A 24 -25.90 6.74 -14.15
C PRO A 24 -26.29 5.84 -12.96
N PHE A 25 -27.13 6.31 -12.04
CA PHE A 25 -27.50 5.53 -10.86
C PHE A 25 -28.49 4.41 -11.21
N ALA A 26 -29.44 4.70 -12.10
CA ALA A 26 -30.32 3.65 -12.64
C ALA A 26 -29.50 2.60 -13.41
N TYR A 27 -28.51 3.03 -14.19
CA TYR A 27 -27.61 2.14 -14.91
C TYR A 27 -26.75 1.29 -13.97
N PHE A 28 -26.16 1.87 -12.91
CA PHE A 28 -25.39 1.10 -11.93
C PHE A 28 -26.22 0.04 -11.21
N ARG A 29 -27.49 0.34 -10.91
CA ARG A 29 -28.41 -0.64 -10.31
C ARG A 29 -28.73 -1.79 -11.26
N SER A 30 -28.88 -1.54 -12.56
CA SER A 30 -29.17 -2.60 -13.53
C SER A 30 -27.97 -3.51 -13.78
N VAL A 31 -26.75 -2.96 -13.81
CA VAL A 31 -25.52 -3.74 -14.07
C VAL A 31 -24.88 -4.33 -12.81
N ARG A 32 -25.31 -3.91 -11.61
CA ARG A 32 -24.78 -4.39 -10.32
C ARG A 32 -24.69 -5.92 -10.23
N PRO A 33 -25.73 -6.72 -10.54
CA PRO A 33 -25.66 -8.17 -10.38
C PRO A 33 -24.54 -8.83 -11.22
N LEU A 34 -24.17 -8.20 -12.34
CA LEU A 34 -23.12 -8.68 -13.24
C LEU A 34 -21.71 -8.29 -12.74
N VAL A 35 -21.57 -7.08 -12.18
CA VAL A 35 -20.29 -6.48 -11.79
C VAL A 35 -19.88 -6.87 -10.37
N GLU A 36 -20.83 -7.12 -9.48
CA GLU A 36 -20.60 -7.37 -8.05
C GLU A 36 -19.65 -8.56 -7.81
N GLN A 37 -19.70 -9.58 -8.66
CA GLN A 37 -18.78 -10.73 -8.61
C GLN A 37 -17.31 -10.37 -8.92
N PHE A 38 -17.06 -9.30 -9.69
CA PHE A 38 -15.72 -8.86 -10.07
C PHE A 38 -15.18 -7.74 -9.18
N GLY A 39 -16.06 -7.06 -8.43
CA GLY A 39 -15.72 -5.91 -7.59
C GLY A 39 -15.39 -4.62 -8.36
N ILE A 40 -15.02 -4.71 -9.64
CA ILE A 40 -14.71 -3.56 -10.50
C ILE A 40 -15.25 -3.78 -11.93
N ALA A 41 -15.65 -2.71 -12.59
CA ALA A 41 -16.01 -2.69 -14.01
C ALA A 41 -15.47 -1.45 -14.70
N ARG A 42 -15.21 -1.57 -16.00
CA ARG A 42 -14.83 -0.45 -16.85
C ARG A 42 -16.05 0.05 -17.62
N ILE A 43 -16.33 1.34 -17.57
CA ILE A 43 -17.43 1.96 -18.33
C ILE A 43 -16.85 2.80 -19.45
N ILE A 44 -17.26 2.50 -20.68
CA ILE A 44 -16.92 3.30 -21.85
C ILE A 44 -18.12 4.20 -22.14
N PRO A 45 -17.96 5.54 -22.08
CA PRO A 45 -19.07 6.45 -22.34
C PRO A 45 -19.62 6.29 -23.77
N PRO A 46 -20.89 6.67 -24.01
CA PRO A 46 -21.51 6.57 -25.32
C PRO A 46 -20.78 7.41 -26.37
N PRO A 47 -20.84 7.01 -27.66
CA PRO A 47 -20.20 7.74 -28.75
C PRO A 47 -20.75 9.16 -28.84
N GLY A 48 -19.85 10.15 -28.83
CA GLY A 48 -20.21 11.58 -28.87
C GLY A 48 -20.14 12.30 -27.52
N TRP A 49 -20.04 11.58 -26.41
CA TRP A 49 -19.79 12.19 -25.10
C TRP A 49 -18.32 12.58 -24.95
N LYS A 50 -18.04 13.89 -25.00
CA LYS A 50 -16.70 14.48 -24.88
C LYS A 50 -16.77 15.71 -23.97
N PRO A 51 -16.64 15.54 -22.65
CA PRO A 51 -16.63 16.69 -21.75
C PRO A 51 -15.39 17.55 -22.03
N PRO A 52 -15.49 18.88 -21.98
CA PRO A 52 -14.31 19.75 -22.05
C PRO A 52 -13.44 19.53 -20.80
N PHE A 53 -12.13 19.53 -20.98
CA PHE A 53 -11.20 19.53 -19.86
C PHE A 53 -11.24 20.92 -19.19
N ALA A 54 -11.75 20.99 -17.96
CA ALA A 54 -12.04 22.26 -17.29
C ALA A 54 -10.82 22.90 -16.60
N LEU A 55 -9.66 22.21 -16.59
CA LEU A 55 -8.45 22.69 -15.95
C LEU A 55 -7.49 23.24 -16.99
N ASP A 56 -6.89 24.38 -16.69
CA ASP A 56 -5.83 24.94 -17.52
C ASP A 56 -4.51 24.23 -17.24
N SER A 57 -3.93 23.62 -18.27
CA SER A 57 -2.71 22.81 -18.16
C SER A 57 -1.50 23.63 -17.75
N ASP A 58 -1.45 24.92 -18.11
CA ASP A 58 -0.30 25.78 -17.90
C ASP A 58 -0.25 26.36 -16.48
N SER A 59 -1.40 26.47 -15.81
CA SER A 59 -1.51 26.95 -14.43
C SER A 59 -1.63 25.82 -13.39
N LEU A 60 -1.81 24.56 -13.81
CA LEU A 60 -1.95 23.41 -12.93
C LEU A 60 -0.63 23.10 -12.20
N ARG A 61 -0.55 23.45 -10.91
CA ARG A 61 0.54 23.01 -10.02
C ARG A 61 0.06 21.89 -9.11
N LEU A 62 0.53 20.68 -9.37
CA LEU A 62 0.32 19.53 -8.50
C LEU A 62 1.58 19.27 -7.68
N ARG A 63 1.42 19.08 -6.38
CA ARG A 63 2.51 18.55 -5.55
C ARG A 63 2.67 17.07 -5.90
N THR A 64 3.83 16.72 -6.45
CA THR A 64 4.16 15.32 -6.71
C THR A 64 4.67 14.66 -5.43
N THR A 65 4.38 13.38 -5.28
CA THR A 65 4.95 12.52 -4.23
C THR A 65 5.68 11.38 -4.90
N THR A 66 6.93 11.15 -4.52
CA THR A 66 7.70 9.99 -5.01
C THR A 66 7.19 8.73 -4.32
N GLN A 67 6.67 7.79 -5.09
CA GLN A 67 6.29 6.46 -4.60
C GLN A 67 7.38 5.46 -4.98
N ARG A 68 8.15 4.97 -4.00
CA ARG A 68 9.15 3.92 -4.23
C ARG A 68 8.46 2.56 -4.20
N ILE A 69 8.75 1.71 -5.19
CA ILE A 69 8.12 0.38 -5.30
C ILE A 69 8.40 -0.48 -4.06
N SER A 70 9.59 -0.36 -3.47
CA SER A 70 9.97 -1.02 -2.21
C SER A 70 9.00 -0.69 -1.06
N ASP A 71 8.51 0.55 -1.01
CA ASP A 71 7.64 1.02 0.07
C ASP A 71 6.16 0.67 -0.20
N LEU A 72 5.80 0.35 -1.45
CA LEU A 72 4.45 -0.04 -1.86
C LEU A 72 4.16 -1.53 -1.66
N GLN A 73 5.20 -2.36 -1.61
CA GLN A 73 5.10 -3.80 -1.38
C GLN A 73 4.96 -4.18 0.10
N ALA A 74 4.69 -3.21 0.98
CA ALA A 74 4.54 -3.40 2.42
C ALA A 74 3.27 -4.22 2.77
N THR A 75 3.27 -5.50 2.41
CA THR A 75 2.64 -6.58 3.22
C THR A 75 3.26 -6.66 4.62
N ASP A 76 4.37 -5.95 4.82
CA ASP A 76 5.04 -5.71 6.10
C ASP A 76 4.14 -5.06 7.15
N ASP A 77 3.01 -4.41 6.82
CA ASP A 77 2.13 -3.82 7.85
C ASP A 77 1.55 -4.90 8.78
N VAL A 78 1.17 -6.07 8.24
CA VAL A 78 0.70 -7.21 9.05
C VAL A 78 1.85 -7.86 9.82
N SER A 79 3.02 -8.04 9.19
CA SER A 79 4.20 -8.65 9.82
C SER A 79 4.80 -7.75 10.91
N GLN A 80 4.86 -6.45 10.67
CA GLN A 80 5.29 -5.41 11.60
C GLN A 80 4.32 -5.30 12.78
N ALA A 81 3.01 -5.29 12.53
CA ALA A 81 2.01 -5.29 13.58
C ALA A 81 2.11 -6.55 14.45
N CYS A 82 2.26 -7.74 13.84
CA CYS A 82 2.43 -9.00 14.56
C CYS A 82 3.73 -9.02 15.39
N PHE A 83 4.84 -8.53 14.83
CA PHE A 83 6.10 -8.39 15.55
C PHE A 83 5.98 -7.44 16.74
N LEU A 84 5.40 -6.25 16.54
CA LEU A 84 5.21 -5.26 17.61
C LEU A 84 4.28 -5.80 18.70
N GLN A 85 3.25 -6.57 18.34
CA GLN A 85 2.38 -7.23 19.31
C GLN A 85 3.17 -8.25 20.15
N GLY A 86 3.90 -9.17 19.51
CA GLY A 86 4.71 -10.16 20.21
C GLY A 86 5.79 -9.53 21.10
N LEU A 87 6.44 -8.47 20.61
CA LEU A 87 7.40 -7.70 21.39
C LEU A 87 6.75 -7.06 22.62
N ARG A 88 5.54 -6.50 22.48
CA ARG A 88 4.82 -5.87 23.58
C ARG A 88 4.37 -6.88 24.62
N GLU A 89 3.90 -8.04 24.21
CA GLU A 89 3.57 -9.17 25.10
C GLU A 89 4.80 -9.63 25.88
N PHE A 90 5.94 -9.81 25.20
CA PHE A 90 7.22 -10.16 25.84
C PHE A 90 7.67 -9.10 26.85
N LEU A 91 7.63 -7.82 26.46
CA LEU A 91 8.01 -6.69 27.30
C LEU A 91 7.10 -6.54 28.53
N ASN A 92 5.81 -6.80 28.38
CA ASN A 92 4.87 -6.87 29.51
C ASN A 92 5.21 -8.04 30.44
N ALA A 93 5.55 -9.21 29.91
CA ALA A 93 5.89 -10.39 30.71
C ALA A 93 7.16 -10.19 31.55
N ILE A 94 8.16 -9.47 31.03
CA ILE A 94 9.38 -9.10 31.78
C ILE A 94 9.19 -7.89 32.72
N GLY A 95 7.99 -7.33 32.79
CA GLY A 95 7.67 -6.18 33.67
C GLY A 95 8.17 -4.83 33.15
N GLN A 96 8.58 -4.73 31.89
CA GLN A 96 9.04 -3.48 31.25
C GLN A 96 8.14 -3.11 30.05
N PRO A 97 6.88 -2.70 30.28
CA PRO A 97 5.94 -2.43 29.21
C PRO A 97 6.43 -1.33 28.25
N LEU A 98 6.35 -1.59 26.94
CA LEU A 98 6.65 -0.61 25.89
C LEU A 98 5.60 0.51 25.91
N THR A 99 5.79 1.50 26.78
CA THR A 99 4.84 2.60 27.00
C THR A 99 4.96 3.68 25.92
N LYS A 100 6.13 3.80 25.30
CA LYS A 100 6.40 4.71 24.18
C LYS A 100 7.37 4.06 23.21
N MET A 101 7.21 4.37 21.91
CA MET A 101 8.20 3.99 20.92
C MET A 101 9.53 4.71 21.22
N PRO A 102 10.67 4.01 21.15
CA PRO A 102 11.96 4.64 21.38
C PRO A 102 12.29 5.61 20.25
N LEU A 103 12.79 6.79 20.63
CA LEU A 103 13.25 7.82 19.70
C LEU A 103 14.77 7.70 19.55
N LEU A 104 15.27 7.70 18.32
CA LEU A 104 16.70 7.76 18.03
C LEU A 104 17.00 9.05 17.26
N GLY A 105 17.86 9.90 17.83
CA GLY A 105 18.18 11.20 17.23
C GLY A 105 16.98 12.14 17.03
N GLY A 106 15.89 11.96 17.80
CA GLY A 106 14.66 12.75 17.69
C GLY A 106 13.69 12.28 16.61
N LYS A 107 13.92 11.12 15.97
CA LYS A 107 12.99 10.47 15.05
C LYS A 107 12.44 9.18 15.65
N ASP A 108 11.17 8.88 15.35
CA ASP A 108 10.57 7.58 15.65
C ASP A 108 11.34 6.47 14.95
N ILE A 109 11.73 5.43 15.70
CA ILE A 109 12.44 4.28 15.16
C ILE A 109 11.47 3.16 14.81
N ASP A 110 11.66 2.56 13.64
CA ASP A 110 10.94 1.36 13.25
C ASP A 110 11.67 0.13 13.82
N LEU A 111 11.11 -0.42 14.90
CA LEU A 111 11.68 -1.58 15.60
C LEU A 111 11.70 -2.86 14.74
N PHE A 112 10.74 -3.02 13.83
CA PHE A 112 10.67 -4.19 12.96
C PHE A 112 11.81 -4.16 11.93
N ARG A 113 12.00 -3.01 11.27
CA ARG A 113 13.13 -2.81 10.35
C ARG A 113 14.47 -2.90 11.06
N LEU A 114 14.58 -2.32 12.26
CA LEU A 114 15.80 -2.42 13.07
C LEU A 114 16.14 -3.88 13.39
N TYR A 115 15.17 -4.66 13.84
CA TYR A 115 15.37 -6.06 14.19
C TYR A 115 15.81 -6.89 12.98
N HIS A 116 15.15 -6.73 11.84
CA HIS A 116 15.52 -7.43 10.61
C HIS A 116 16.91 -7.03 10.11
N ALA A 117 17.21 -5.73 10.05
CA ALA A 117 18.52 -5.24 9.63
C ALA A 117 19.66 -5.77 10.54
N VAL A 118 19.46 -5.78 11.86
CA VAL A 118 20.44 -6.34 12.80
C VAL A 118 20.58 -7.85 12.62
N THR A 119 19.47 -8.56 12.38
CA THR A 119 19.47 -10.02 12.19
C THR A 119 20.17 -10.41 10.89
N ASP A 120 19.92 -9.70 9.80
CA ASP A 120 20.55 -9.90 8.49
C ASP A 120 22.07 -9.66 8.54
N MET A 121 22.52 -8.77 9.43
CA MET A 121 23.93 -8.47 9.67
C MET A 121 24.60 -9.42 10.70
N GLY A 122 23.97 -10.55 11.02
CA GLY A 122 24.52 -11.58 11.91
C GLY A 122 24.21 -11.37 13.40
N GLY A 123 23.24 -10.50 13.71
CA GLY A 123 22.72 -10.29 15.05
C GLY A 123 23.46 -9.22 15.86
N TYR A 124 22.91 -8.94 17.05
CA TYR A 124 23.38 -7.85 17.92
C TYR A 124 24.88 -7.89 18.24
N HIS A 125 25.41 -9.08 18.55
CA HIS A 125 26.81 -9.23 18.95
C HIS A 125 27.77 -8.88 17.80
N GLN A 126 27.45 -9.30 16.58
CA GLN A 126 28.29 -9.06 15.42
C GLN A 126 28.26 -7.59 15.00
N VAL A 127 27.08 -6.98 14.91
CA VAL A 127 26.93 -5.55 14.59
C VAL A 127 27.66 -4.66 15.60
N THR A 128 27.61 -5.03 16.89
CA THR A 128 28.30 -4.29 17.96
C THR A 128 29.82 -4.45 17.91
N GLN A 129 30.32 -5.66 17.65
CA GLN A 129 31.76 -5.91 17.51
C GLN A 129 32.35 -5.21 16.28
N GLU A 130 31.62 -5.22 15.17
CA GLU A 130 32.05 -4.62 13.91
C GLU A 130 31.74 -3.11 13.81
N LYS A 131 31.10 -2.52 14.84
CA LYS A 131 30.68 -1.10 14.91
C LYS A 131 29.80 -0.65 13.72
N LYS A 132 28.97 -1.54 13.20
CA LYS A 132 28.15 -1.30 12.00
C LYS A 132 26.77 -0.67 12.27
N TRP A 133 26.56 -0.10 13.46
CA TRP A 133 25.29 0.55 13.82
C TRP A 133 24.91 1.71 12.87
N ASN A 134 25.89 2.36 12.22
CA ASN A 134 25.65 3.39 11.23
C ASN A 134 25.05 2.85 9.92
N GLU A 135 25.34 1.58 9.56
CA GLU A 135 24.80 0.94 8.36
C GLU A 135 23.39 0.39 8.60
N VAL A 136 23.08 0.00 9.84
CA VAL A 136 21.76 -0.47 10.26
C VAL A 136 20.72 0.65 10.34
N THR A 137 21.17 1.88 10.61
CA THR A 137 20.29 3.03 10.90
C THR A 137 20.24 4.09 9.78
N GLY A 138 21.05 3.93 8.73
CA GLY A 138 21.10 4.80 7.55
C GLY A 138 20.12 4.39 6.46
#